data_AF-A0A1W9MQ20-F1
#
_entry.id   AF-A0A1W9MQ20-F1
#
_cell.length_a   1.000
_cell.length_b   1.000
_cell.length_c   1.000
_cell.angle_alpha   90.00
_cell.angle_beta   90.00
_cell.angle_gamma   90.00
#
_symmetry.space_group_name_H-M   'P 1'
#
loop_
_entity.id
_entity.type
_entity.pdbx_description
1 polymer ?
#
loop_
_entity_poly.entity_id
_entity_poly.type
_entity_poly.pdbx_seq_one_letter_code
_entity_poly.pdbx_strand_id
1 'polypeptide(L)'
;MELASEQEIKEIIADGNTEKLVNIAKKLGDRWGKELKANKDERLTRSQIRNVFNSVKKIELYGFEKKKDEFLLLQPKLAYAASRPGRTKGIEELRDQLTMAIGCVQNDPKHFENFCNFFEAILAYHRAAGGK
;
A
#
# COMPACT_ATOMS: atom_id res chain seq x y z
N MET A 1 4.71 -0.23 17.31
CA MET A 1 4.33 -1.35 16.41
C MET A 1 5.20 -1.26 15.17
N GLU A 2 5.74 -2.35 14.67
CA GLU A 2 6.65 -2.34 13.51
C GLU A 2 5.86 -2.45 12.20
N LEU A 3 6.44 -1.91 11.11
CA LEU A 3 5.97 -2.12 9.76
C LEU A 3 6.29 -3.55 9.30
N ALA A 4 5.72 -3.99 8.18
CA ALA A 4 6.05 -5.31 7.64
C ALA A 4 7.50 -5.34 7.13
N SER A 5 8.17 -6.44 7.41
CA SER A 5 9.49 -6.76 6.86
C SER A 5 9.41 -7.14 5.38
N GLU A 6 10.53 -7.06 4.68
CA GLU A 6 10.64 -7.48 3.27
C GLU A 6 10.24 -8.96 3.08
N GLN A 7 10.63 -9.83 4.02
CA GLN A 7 10.28 -11.24 3.99
C GLN A 7 8.76 -11.46 4.12
N GLU A 8 8.09 -10.74 5.03
CA GLU A 8 6.63 -10.83 5.14
C GLU A 8 5.92 -10.32 3.88
N ILE A 9 6.42 -9.24 3.28
CA ILE A 9 5.88 -8.74 2.00
C ILE A 9 6.09 -9.75 0.88
N LYS A 10 7.25 -10.39 0.80
CA LYS A 10 7.53 -11.44 -0.20
C LYS A 10 6.57 -12.62 -0.04
N GLU A 11 6.34 -13.09 1.17
CA GLU A 11 5.42 -14.20 1.42
C GLU A 11 3.96 -13.86 1.04
N ILE A 12 3.57 -12.60 1.22
CA ILE A 12 2.24 -12.13 0.81
C ILE A 12 2.13 -12.07 -0.71
N ILE A 13 3.12 -11.45 -1.38
CA ILE A 13 3.04 -11.11 -2.80
C ILE A 13 3.45 -12.28 -3.69
N ALA A 14 4.62 -12.86 -3.47
CA ALA A 14 5.19 -13.92 -4.30
C ALA A 14 4.66 -15.30 -3.90
N ASP A 15 4.59 -15.59 -2.60
CA ASP A 15 4.16 -16.92 -2.13
C ASP A 15 2.62 -17.01 -1.96
N GLY A 16 1.89 -15.90 -2.06
CA GLY A 16 0.43 -15.85 -2.00
C GLY A 16 -0.15 -16.20 -0.61
N ASN A 17 0.56 -15.89 0.47
CA ASN A 17 0.14 -16.21 1.83
C ASN A 17 -1.01 -15.30 2.31
N THR A 18 -2.25 -15.75 2.11
CA THR A 18 -3.48 -15.02 2.47
C THR A 18 -3.62 -14.77 3.97
N GLU A 19 -3.22 -15.71 4.84
CA GLU A 19 -3.32 -15.51 6.29
C GLU A 19 -2.40 -14.37 6.73
N LYS A 20 -1.15 -14.37 6.23
CA LYS A 20 -0.19 -13.31 6.48
C LYS A 20 -0.67 -11.98 5.88
N LEU A 21 -1.26 -12.00 4.69
CA LEU A 21 -1.88 -10.83 4.05
C LEU A 21 -2.87 -10.15 4.99
N VAL A 22 -3.85 -10.90 5.49
CA VAL A 22 -4.90 -10.37 6.38
C VAL A 22 -4.29 -9.80 7.66
N ASN A 23 -3.37 -10.53 8.29
CA ASN A 23 -2.74 -10.13 9.54
C ASN A 23 -1.88 -8.86 9.40
N ILE A 24 -1.06 -8.77 8.36
CA ILE A 24 -0.21 -7.61 8.10
C ILE A 24 -1.04 -6.42 7.66
N ALA A 25 -2.01 -6.61 6.75
CA ALA A 25 -2.91 -5.55 6.32
C ALA A 25 -3.69 -4.94 7.50
N LYS A 26 -4.12 -5.77 8.46
CA LYS A 26 -4.77 -5.31 9.69
C LYS A 26 -3.82 -4.46 10.54
N LYS A 27 -2.58 -4.90 10.76
CA LYS A 27 -1.59 -4.14 11.54
C LYS A 27 -1.32 -2.77 10.91
N LEU A 28 -1.08 -2.73 9.59
CA LEU A 28 -0.81 -1.49 8.86
C LEU A 28 -2.04 -0.56 8.83
N GLY A 29 -3.22 -1.11 8.50
CA GLY A 29 -4.47 -0.37 8.49
C GLY A 29 -4.82 0.21 9.86
N ASP A 30 -4.70 -0.59 10.93
CA ASP A 30 -4.90 -0.11 12.31
C ASP A 30 -3.92 0.98 12.69
N ARG A 31 -2.63 0.84 12.36
CA ARG A 31 -1.61 1.86 12.63
C ARG A 31 -2.00 3.20 12.00
N TRP A 32 -2.17 3.19 10.68
CA TRP A 32 -2.44 4.39 9.91
C TRP A 32 -3.85 4.95 10.14
N GLY A 33 -4.79 4.12 10.60
CA GLY A 33 -6.14 4.54 10.96
C GLY A 33 -6.24 5.09 12.40
N LYS A 34 -5.49 4.54 13.36
CA LYS A 34 -5.53 4.97 14.77
C LYS A 34 -4.72 6.25 15.04
N GLU A 35 -3.67 6.53 14.25
CA GLU A 35 -2.86 7.75 14.37
C GLU A 35 -3.65 9.06 14.14
N LEU A 36 -4.90 8.97 13.69
CA LEU A 36 -5.85 10.08 13.53
C LEU A 36 -6.27 10.81 14.81
N LYS A 37 -5.97 10.29 15.99
CA LYS A 37 -6.29 10.98 17.26
C LYS A 37 -5.10 11.67 17.92
N ALA A 38 -3.87 11.28 17.60
CA ALA A 38 -2.71 11.65 18.41
C ALA A 38 -1.85 12.76 17.78
N ASN A 39 -1.61 12.75 16.46
CA ASN A 39 -0.70 13.71 15.83
C ASN A 39 -1.02 13.97 14.35
N LYS A 40 -1.19 15.24 13.97
CA LYS A 40 -1.45 15.63 12.56
C LYS A 40 -0.26 15.30 11.65
N ASP A 41 0.95 15.29 12.17
CA ASP A 41 2.18 15.06 11.41
C ASP A 41 2.43 13.59 11.10
N GLU A 42 1.69 12.66 11.74
CA GLU A 42 1.81 11.22 11.48
C GLU A 42 0.69 10.68 10.58
N ARG A 43 -0.39 11.44 10.42
CA ARG A 43 -1.62 11.00 9.75
C ARG A 43 -1.43 10.63 8.27
N LEU A 44 -1.86 9.42 7.89
CA LEU A 44 -2.15 9.07 6.50
C LEU A 44 -3.61 9.41 6.15
N THR A 45 -3.82 10.37 5.24
CA THR A 45 -5.16 10.86 4.87
C THR A 45 -5.81 10.02 3.76
N ARG A 46 -7.14 9.97 3.70
CA ARG A 46 -7.85 9.26 2.59
C ARG A 46 -7.46 9.77 1.21
N SER A 47 -7.19 11.06 1.03
CA SER A 47 -6.83 11.60 -0.28
C SER A 47 -5.48 11.05 -0.75
N GLN A 48 -4.50 10.92 0.15
CA GLN A 48 -3.21 10.33 -0.15
C GLN A 48 -3.35 8.86 -0.57
N ILE A 49 -4.07 8.04 0.19
CA ILE A 49 -4.25 6.62 -0.14
C ILE A 49 -5.07 6.45 -1.43
N ARG A 50 -6.16 7.21 -1.57
CA ARG A 50 -7.07 7.11 -2.73
C ARG A 50 -6.37 7.45 -4.05
N ASN A 51 -5.42 8.38 -4.06
CA ASN A 51 -4.68 8.72 -5.29
C ASN A 51 -3.87 7.54 -5.82
N VAL A 52 -3.21 6.80 -4.92
CA VAL A 52 -2.46 5.59 -5.27
C VAL A 52 -3.43 4.47 -5.66
N PHE A 53 -4.48 4.26 -4.86
CA PHE A 53 -5.51 3.25 -5.09
C PHE A 53 -6.17 3.39 -6.46
N ASN A 54 -6.58 4.60 -6.83
CA ASN A 54 -7.18 4.86 -8.14
C ASN A 54 -6.23 4.48 -9.29
N SER A 55 -4.92 4.64 -9.11
CA SER A 55 -3.95 4.25 -10.13
C SER A 55 -3.85 2.73 -10.25
N VAL A 56 -3.85 2.02 -9.12
CA VAL A 56 -3.88 0.55 -9.07
C VAL A 56 -5.16 -0.01 -9.71
N LYS A 57 -6.33 0.53 -9.36
CA LYS A 57 -7.61 0.09 -9.96
C LYS A 57 -7.70 0.36 -11.46
N LYS A 58 -7.06 1.42 -11.96
CA LYS A 58 -6.94 1.63 -13.42
C LYS A 58 -6.10 0.54 -14.07
N ILE A 59 -4.95 0.21 -13.49
CA ILE A 59 -4.08 -0.87 -14.00
C ILE A 59 -4.84 -2.20 -14.02
N GLU A 60 -5.55 -2.51 -12.93
CA GLU A 60 -6.37 -3.72 -12.84
C GLU A 60 -7.49 -3.75 -13.90
N LEU A 61 -8.23 -2.63 -14.07
CA LEU A 61 -9.29 -2.51 -15.07
C LEU A 61 -8.80 -2.71 -16.50
N TYR A 62 -7.64 -2.13 -16.85
CA TYR A 62 -7.08 -2.23 -18.20
C TYR A 62 -6.23 -3.49 -18.42
N GLY A 63 -5.94 -4.23 -17.35
CA GLY A 63 -5.11 -5.43 -17.35
C GLY A 63 -3.64 -5.12 -17.10
N PHE A 64 -3.06 -5.81 -16.10
CA PHE A 64 -1.66 -5.65 -15.66
C PHE A 64 -0.66 -5.78 -16.81
N GLU A 65 -0.84 -6.78 -17.68
CA GLU A 65 0.04 -7.03 -18.83
C GLU A 65 0.20 -5.81 -19.75
N LYS A 66 -0.87 -5.04 -19.96
CA LYS A 66 -0.86 -3.83 -20.81
C LYS A 66 -0.33 -2.60 -20.09
N LYS A 67 -0.12 -2.70 -18.78
CA LYS A 67 0.07 -1.58 -17.86
C LYS A 67 1.26 -1.78 -16.92
N LYS A 68 2.19 -2.69 -17.26
CA LYS A 68 3.39 -2.99 -16.47
C LYS A 68 4.21 -1.74 -16.19
N ASP A 69 4.47 -0.91 -17.21
CA ASP A 69 5.21 0.34 -17.04
C ASP A 69 4.48 1.32 -16.11
N GLU A 70 3.16 1.43 -16.24
CA GLU A 70 2.35 2.30 -15.37
C GLU A 70 2.36 1.82 -13.91
N PHE A 71 2.42 0.51 -13.69
CA PHE A 71 2.58 -0.09 -12.38
C PHE A 71 3.95 0.21 -11.76
N LEU A 72 5.04 0.05 -12.51
CA LEU A 72 6.38 0.40 -12.04
C LEU A 72 6.50 1.89 -11.74
N LEU A 73 5.86 2.75 -12.53
CA LEU A 73 5.82 4.20 -12.31
C LEU A 73 5.02 4.62 -11.06
N LEU A 74 4.39 3.69 -10.32
CA LEU A 74 3.86 3.99 -9.00
C LEU A 74 4.97 4.30 -7.98
N GLN A 75 6.14 3.68 -8.09
CA GLN A 75 7.27 3.92 -7.18
C GLN A 75 7.71 5.40 -7.17
N PRO A 76 8.05 6.04 -8.31
CA PRO A 76 8.40 7.46 -8.32
C PRO A 76 7.22 8.37 -7.91
N LYS A 77 5.97 7.99 -8.18
CA LYS A 77 4.79 8.75 -7.71
C LYS A 77 4.67 8.72 -6.19
N LEU A 78 4.90 7.57 -5.57
CA LEU A 78 4.94 7.40 -4.11
C LEU A 78 6.09 8.21 -3.49
N ALA A 79 7.28 8.14 -4.08
CA ALA A 79 8.44 8.90 -3.63
C ALA A 79 8.18 10.43 -3.66
N TYR A 80 7.55 10.91 -4.72
CA TYR A 80 7.16 12.31 -4.83
C TYR A 80 6.09 12.69 -3.79
N ALA A 81 5.05 11.88 -3.61
CA ALA A 81 4.02 12.13 -2.59
C ALA A 81 4.61 12.19 -1.18
N ALA A 82 5.60 11.34 -0.88
CA ALA A 82 6.30 11.27 0.40
C ALA A 82 7.47 12.27 0.52
N SER A 83 7.69 13.18 -0.43
CA SER A 83 8.71 14.24 -0.32
C SER A 83 8.11 15.65 -0.33
N ARG A 84 6.82 15.79 -0.65
CA ARG A 84 6.12 17.08 -0.71
C ARG A 84 6.13 17.83 0.64
N PRO A 85 6.10 19.17 0.62
CA PRO A 85 5.86 19.97 1.82
C PRO A 85 4.53 19.58 2.48
N GLY A 86 4.52 19.47 3.81
CA GLY A 86 3.34 18.97 4.56
C GLY A 86 3.13 17.46 4.47
N ARG A 87 4.15 16.70 4.05
CA ARG A 87 4.16 15.23 4.17
C ARG A 87 4.06 14.81 5.64
N THR A 88 3.47 13.65 5.83
CA THR A 88 3.30 13.01 7.13
C THR A 88 4.09 11.72 7.19
N LYS A 89 4.40 11.25 8.39
CA LYS A 89 5.05 9.95 8.58
C LYS A 89 4.27 8.83 7.91
N GLY A 90 2.94 8.84 8.01
CA GLY A 90 2.09 7.83 7.38
C GLY A 90 2.25 7.71 5.85
N ILE A 91 2.51 8.80 5.11
CA ILE A 91 2.76 8.71 3.66
C ILE A 91 4.17 8.18 3.35
N GLU A 92 5.15 8.43 4.22
CA GLU A 92 6.49 7.86 4.12
C GLU A 92 6.44 6.34 4.35
N GLU A 93 5.73 5.90 5.39
CA GLU A 93 5.54 4.47 5.68
C GLU A 93 4.75 3.76 4.58
N LEU A 94 3.69 4.38 4.05
CA LEU A 94 2.94 3.85 2.91
C LEU A 94 3.84 3.69 1.68
N ARG A 95 4.67 4.70 1.38
CA ARG A 95 5.65 4.63 0.29
C ARG A 95 6.55 3.42 0.48
N ASP A 96 7.12 3.22 1.66
CA ASP A 96 8.08 2.15 1.91
C ASP A 96 7.45 0.77 1.72
N GLN A 97 6.28 0.55 2.34
CA GLN A 97 5.57 -0.72 2.26
C GLN A 97 5.10 -1.04 0.84
N LEU A 98 4.54 -0.06 0.12
CA LEU A 98 4.09 -0.28 -1.26
C LEU A 98 5.25 -0.40 -2.25
N THR A 99 6.37 0.30 -2.03
CA THR A 99 7.55 0.20 -2.91
C THR A 99 8.16 -1.20 -2.83
N MET A 100 8.27 -1.77 -1.61
CA MET A 100 8.68 -3.16 -1.43
C MET A 100 7.70 -4.12 -2.10
N ALA A 101 6.39 -3.95 -1.86
CA ALA A 101 5.38 -4.83 -2.44
C ALA A 101 5.35 -4.79 -3.97
N ILE A 102 5.54 -3.61 -4.58
CA ILE A 102 5.69 -3.46 -6.04
C ILE A 102 6.91 -4.24 -6.54
N GLY A 103 8.04 -4.19 -5.83
CA GLY A 103 9.24 -4.94 -6.18
C GLY A 103 9.03 -6.46 -6.20
N CYS A 104 8.20 -6.98 -5.29
CA CYS A 104 7.87 -8.40 -5.22
C CYS A 104 6.95 -8.90 -6.34
N VAL A 105 6.30 -8.00 -7.11
CA VAL A 105 5.39 -8.43 -8.19
C VAL A 105 6.13 -9.06 -9.36
N GLN A 106 7.35 -8.61 -9.68
CA GLN A 106 8.24 -9.22 -10.67
C GLN A 106 7.61 -9.54 -12.04
N ASN A 107 6.73 -8.65 -12.55
CA ASN A 107 6.01 -8.83 -13.82
C ASN A 107 5.09 -10.06 -13.92
N ASP A 108 4.69 -10.62 -12.78
CA ASP A 108 3.76 -11.76 -12.71
C ASP A 108 2.32 -11.28 -12.41
N PRO A 109 1.32 -11.63 -13.26
CA PRO A 109 -0.09 -11.26 -13.03
C PRO A 109 -0.67 -11.77 -11.72
N LYS A 110 -0.27 -12.95 -11.23
CA LYS A 110 -0.76 -13.50 -9.98
C LYS A 110 -0.18 -12.75 -8.79
N HIS A 111 1.10 -12.39 -8.86
CA HIS A 111 1.69 -11.54 -7.81
C HIS A 111 1.06 -10.14 -7.80
N PHE A 112 0.70 -9.59 -8.97
CA PHE A 112 -0.04 -8.34 -9.06
C PHE A 112 -1.43 -8.44 -8.41
N GLU A 113 -2.15 -9.54 -8.62
CA GLU A 113 -3.43 -9.81 -7.95
C GLU A 113 -3.25 -9.84 -6.41
N ASN A 114 -2.21 -10.51 -5.92
CA ASN A 114 -1.87 -10.55 -4.50
C ASN A 114 -1.56 -9.14 -3.95
N PHE A 115 -0.86 -8.31 -4.73
CA PHE A 115 -0.63 -6.90 -4.41
C PHE A 115 -1.93 -6.10 -4.30
N CYS A 116 -2.84 -6.25 -5.25
CA CYS A 116 -4.16 -5.60 -5.22
C CYS A 116 -4.93 -5.99 -3.95
N ASN A 117 -5.02 -7.29 -3.67
CA ASN A 117 -5.70 -7.83 -2.49
C ASN A 117 -5.09 -7.29 -1.19
N PHE A 118 -3.76 -7.24 -1.11
CA PHE A 118 -3.07 -6.70 0.06
C PHE A 118 -3.37 -5.21 0.27
N PHE A 119 -3.31 -4.41 -0.81
CA PHE A 119 -3.56 -2.98 -0.72
C PHE A 119 -5.03 -2.67 -0.39
N GLU A 120 -5.97 -3.44 -0.93
CA GLU A 120 -7.39 -3.34 -0.60
C GLU A 120 -7.68 -3.71 0.86
N ALA A 121 -7.02 -4.74 1.39
CA ALA A 121 -7.15 -5.13 2.79
C ALA A 121 -6.63 -4.03 3.73
N ILE A 122 -5.48 -3.40 3.40
CA ILE A 122 -4.94 -2.25 4.15
C ILE A 122 -5.98 -1.12 4.20
N LEU A 123 -6.58 -0.79 3.05
CA LEU A 123 -7.59 0.25 2.94
C LEU A 123 -8.85 -0.05 3.76
N ALA A 124 -9.30 -1.31 3.74
CA ALA A 124 -10.45 -1.76 4.50
C ALA A 124 -10.20 -1.59 6.02
N TYR A 125 -9.04 -2.05 6.51
CA TYR A 125 -8.67 -1.91 7.92
C TYR A 125 -8.39 -0.46 8.33
N HIS A 126 -7.75 0.34 7.48
CA HIS A 126 -7.57 1.78 7.69
C HIS A 126 -8.91 2.48 7.93
N ARG A 127 -9.89 2.19 7.07
CA ARG A 127 -11.24 2.75 7.19
C ARG A 127 -11.93 2.25 8.45
N ALA A 128 -11.85 0.95 8.75
CA ALA A 128 -12.45 0.35 9.95
C ALA A 128 -11.88 0.95 11.25
N ALA A 129 -10.59 1.30 11.26
CA ALA A 129 -9.92 1.95 12.37
C ALA A 129 -10.24 3.45 12.53
N GLY A 130 -11.10 4.02 11.68
CA GLY A 130 -11.50 5.43 11.75
C GLY A 130 -10.74 6.36 10.79
N GLY A 131 -9.95 5.79 9.88
CA GLY A 131 -9.29 6.43 8.74
C GLY A 131 -10.13 7.51 8.07
N LYS A 132 -9.69 8.79 8.04
CA LYS A 132 -10.36 9.93 7.39
C LYS A 132 -9.55 10.57 6.28
#